data_AF-A0A951XCE7-F1
#
_entry.id   AF-A0A951XCE7-F1
#
_cell.length_a   1.000
_cell.length_b   1.000
_cell.length_c   1.000
_cell.angle_alpha   90.00
_cell.angle_beta   90.00
_cell.angle_gamma   90.00
#
_symmetry.space_group_name_H-M   'P 1'
#
loop_
_entity.id
_entity.type
_entity.pdbx_description
1 polymer ?
#
loop_
_entity_poly.entity_id
_entity_poly.type
_entity_poly.pdbx_seq_one_letter_code
_entity_poly.pdbx_strand_id
1 'polypeptide(L)'
;MITRRSMLKRTLAVSSILHPALIKELMAESAVKRIRIGACDWSLGKGSNIEAFKVAKSIGLEGIMVDMGSEQNNLHIRQREIQKSYLKESAQTGIAISSLALGIYNRVPFHSDSRVQEWLRGSIDAAKNL
;
A
#
# COMPACT_ATOMS: atom_id res chain seq x y z
N MET A 1 29.59 -20.71 51.05
CA MET A 1 28.63 -21.77 51.40
C MET A 1 27.23 -21.32 51.01
N ILE A 2 26.59 -21.95 50.02
CA ILE A 2 25.22 -21.60 49.63
C ILE A 2 24.27 -22.23 50.66
N THR A 3 23.45 -21.41 51.33
CA THR A 3 22.47 -21.91 52.31
C THR A 3 21.17 -22.32 51.63
N ARG A 4 20.42 -23.27 52.20
CA ARG A 4 19.11 -23.71 51.67
C ARG A 4 18.15 -22.54 51.44
N ARG A 5 18.17 -21.55 52.34
CA ARG A 5 17.38 -20.30 52.23
C ARG A 5 17.84 -19.42 51.07
N SER A 6 19.15 -19.38 50.80
CA SER A 6 19.72 -18.71 49.62
C SER A 6 19.32 -19.42 48.32
N MET A 7 19.25 -20.76 48.32
CA MET A 7 18.78 -21.50 47.14
C MET A 7 17.30 -21.25 46.88
N LEU A 8 16.43 -21.38 47.89
CA LEU A 8 14.99 -21.14 47.71
C LEU A 8 14.67 -19.74 47.17
N LYS A 9 15.32 -18.70 47.71
CA LYS A 9 15.15 -17.31 47.23
C LYS A 9 15.61 -17.12 45.80
N ARG A 10 16.70 -17.79 45.39
CA ARG A 10 17.23 -17.70 44.02
C ARG A 10 16.35 -18.46 43.02
N THR A 11 15.82 -19.63 43.40
CA THR A 11 14.95 -20.42 42.51
C THR A 11 13.61 -19.71 42.26
N LEU A 12 13.02 -19.08 43.28
CA LEU A 12 11.79 -18.27 43.15
C LEU A 12 11.97 -17.08 42.19
N ALA A 13 13.12 -16.42 42.24
CA ALA A 13 13.45 -15.31 41.35
C ALA A 13 13.65 -15.73 39.88
N VAL A 14 14.08 -16.97 39.62
CA VAL A 14 14.24 -17.49 38.26
C VAL A 14 12.89 -17.91 37.67
N SER A 15 11.98 -18.48 38.48
CA SER A 15 10.63 -18.86 38.03
C SER A 15 9.74 -17.68 37.66
N SER A 16 9.95 -16.51 38.26
CA SER A 16 9.20 -15.28 37.91
C SER A 16 9.69 -14.63 36.61
N ILE A 17 10.95 -14.84 36.21
CA ILE A 17 11.52 -14.30 34.96
C ILE A 17 11.17 -15.18 33.75
N LEU A 18 11.05 -16.49 33.95
CA LEU A 18 10.71 -17.46 32.89
C LEU A 18 9.20 -17.65 32.68
N HIS A 19 8.36 -16.80 33.27
CA HIS A 19 6.92 -16.95 33.13
C HIS A 19 6.53 -16.62 31.67
N PRO A 20 6.02 -17.59 30.88
CA PRO A 20 5.76 -17.38 29.45
C PRO A 20 4.76 -16.25 29.19
N ALA A 21 3.85 -16.02 30.14
CA ALA A 21 2.88 -14.93 30.07
C ALA A 21 3.57 -13.55 30.18
N LEU A 22 4.55 -13.38 31.07
CA LEU A 22 5.30 -12.13 31.22
C LEU A 22 6.15 -11.84 29.99
N ILE A 23 6.79 -12.87 29.42
CA ILE A 23 7.55 -12.74 28.16
C ILE A 23 6.60 -12.36 27.01
N LYS A 24 5.42 -12.97 26.93
CA LYS A 24 4.43 -12.68 25.90
C LYS A 24 3.81 -11.28 26.04
N GLU A 25 3.76 -10.74 27.26
CA GLU A 25 3.25 -9.41 27.57
C GLU A 25 4.32 -8.31 27.35
N LEU A 26 5.60 -8.60 27.62
CA LEU A 26 6.73 -7.75 27.22
C LEU A 26 7.03 -7.80 25.71
N MET A 27 6.78 -8.93 25.05
CA MET A 27 6.91 -9.11 23.60
C MET A 27 5.59 -8.84 22.86
N ALA A 28 4.51 -8.55 23.58
CA ALA A 28 3.33 -7.92 23.00
C ALA A 28 3.68 -6.46 22.75
N GLU A 29 4.56 -6.25 21.76
CA GLU A 29 4.47 -5.07 20.94
C GLU A 29 3.00 -5.00 20.54
N SER A 30 2.27 -4.03 21.08
CA SER A 30 0.91 -3.77 20.65
C SER A 30 0.99 -3.75 19.14
N ALA A 31 0.32 -4.69 18.47
CA ALA A 31 0.32 -4.75 17.02
C ALA A 31 -0.47 -3.53 16.54
N VAL A 32 0.14 -2.35 16.68
CA VAL A 32 -0.30 -1.13 16.06
C VAL A 32 -0.29 -1.51 14.59
N LYS A 33 -1.50 -1.63 14.02
CA LYS A 33 -1.63 -1.90 12.59
C LYS A 33 -0.82 -0.83 11.90
N ARG A 34 0.31 -1.22 11.33
CA ARG A 34 1.21 -0.30 10.62
C ARG A 34 0.39 0.41 9.56
N ILE A 35 0.37 1.74 9.61
CA ILE A 35 -0.28 2.55 8.59
C ILE A 35 0.55 2.41 7.32
N ARG A 36 -0.10 1.98 6.24
CA ARG A 36 0.54 1.92 4.92
C ARG A 36 0.59 3.31 4.32
N ILE A 37 1.75 3.72 3.84
CA ILE A 37 1.95 5.04 3.22
C ILE A 37 2.09 4.90 1.70
N GLY A 38 1.38 5.75 0.96
CA GLY A 38 1.43 5.79 -0.49
C GLY A 38 1.29 7.21 -1.02
N ALA A 39 1.49 7.37 -2.33
CA ALA A 39 1.41 8.65 -3.02
C ALA A 39 0.75 8.51 -4.40
N CYS A 40 0.26 9.61 -4.97
CA CYS A 40 -0.15 9.60 -6.36
C CYS A 40 1.07 9.48 -7.28
N ASP A 41 0.95 8.68 -8.32
CA ASP A 41 1.99 8.49 -9.34
C ASP A 41 2.45 9.81 -10.00
N TRP A 42 1.55 10.78 -10.20
CA TRP A 42 1.92 12.12 -10.69
C TRP A 42 2.79 12.89 -9.70
N SER A 43 2.62 12.66 -8.39
CA SER A 43 3.47 13.28 -7.35
C SER A 43 4.85 12.64 -7.32
N LEU A 44 4.97 11.42 -7.85
CA LEU A 44 6.24 10.74 -8.11
C LEU A 44 6.86 11.14 -9.45
N GLY A 45 6.25 12.07 -10.20
CA GLY A 45 6.68 12.47 -11.53
C GLY A 45 6.43 11.41 -12.61
N LYS A 46 5.55 10.44 -12.36
CA LYS A 46 5.27 9.27 -13.20
C LYS A 46 3.77 9.05 -13.41
N GLY A 47 3.02 10.12 -13.66
CA GLY A 47 1.57 10.06 -13.88
C GLY A 47 1.19 9.08 -14.99
N SER A 48 0.35 8.10 -14.65
CA SER A 48 -0.10 7.02 -15.52
C SER A 48 1.05 6.24 -16.19
N ASN A 49 2.18 6.11 -15.51
CA ASN A 49 3.35 5.40 -16.02
C ASN A 49 3.77 4.27 -15.08
N ILE A 50 4.01 3.08 -15.65
CA ILE A 50 4.43 1.86 -14.93
C ILE A 50 5.73 2.06 -14.13
N GLU A 51 6.59 3.01 -14.51
CA GLU A 51 7.81 3.33 -13.77
C GLU A 51 7.54 3.94 -12.38
N ALA A 52 6.28 4.34 -12.07
CA ALA A 52 5.89 4.81 -10.75
C ALA A 52 6.16 3.77 -9.65
N PHE A 53 5.99 2.47 -9.95
CA PHE A 53 6.25 1.38 -9.00
C PHE A 53 7.72 1.35 -8.57
N LYS A 54 8.64 1.55 -9.52
CA LYS A 54 10.08 1.62 -9.25
C LYS A 54 10.42 2.80 -8.36
N VAL A 55 9.86 3.98 -8.64
CA VAL A 55 10.08 5.17 -7.81
C VAL A 55 9.53 4.94 -6.40
N ALA A 56 8.28 4.48 -6.28
CA ALA A 56 7.62 4.19 -5.00
C ALA A 56 8.44 3.21 -4.15
N LYS A 57 8.93 2.12 -4.75
CA LYS A 57 9.80 1.15 -4.09
C LYS A 57 11.11 1.77 -3.61
N SER A 58 11.74 2.61 -4.44
CA SER A 58 13.03 3.23 -4.11
C SER A 58 12.97 4.19 -2.92
N ILE A 59 11.81 4.80 -2.66
CA ILE A 59 11.60 5.76 -1.57
C ILE A 59 10.82 5.17 -0.39
N GLY A 60 10.55 3.85 -0.40
CA GLY A 60 9.94 3.13 0.72
C GLY A 60 8.42 3.28 0.86
N LEU A 61 7.70 3.62 -0.21
CA LEU A 61 6.23 3.59 -0.20
C LEU A 61 5.72 2.15 -0.25
N GLU A 62 4.49 1.96 0.20
CA GLU A 62 3.78 0.67 0.23
C GLU A 62 2.65 0.61 -0.81
N GLY A 63 2.35 1.74 -1.46
CA GLY A 63 1.35 1.79 -2.52
C GLY A 63 1.38 3.08 -3.32
N ILE A 64 0.70 3.05 -4.47
CA ILE A 64 0.49 4.20 -5.34
C ILE A 64 -1.00 4.38 -5.65
N MET A 65 -1.41 5.63 -5.81
CA MET A 65 -2.66 5.99 -6.51
C MET A 65 -2.31 6.22 -7.98
N VAL A 66 -2.96 5.48 -8.88
CA VAL A 66 -2.65 5.52 -10.32
C VAL A 66 -3.56 6.53 -11.02
N ASP A 67 -2.99 7.50 -11.72
CA ASP A 67 -3.73 8.41 -12.59
C ASP A 67 -4.26 7.65 -13.80
N MET A 68 -5.55 7.80 -14.11
CA MET A 68 -6.23 7.08 -15.20
C MET A 68 -5.67 7.42 -16.59
N GLY A 69 -4.98 8.55 -16.73
CA GLY A 69 -4.37 8.99 -17.98
C GLY A 69 -4.80 10.39 -18.38
N SER A 70 -4.47 10.72 -19.62
CA SER A 70 -4.77 12.01 -20.22
C SER A 70 -5.74 11.85 -21.38
N GLU A 71 -6.27 12.97 -21.86
CA GLU A 71 -7.07 13.00 -23.08
C GLU A 71 -6.29 12.44 -24.29
N GLN A 72 -5.00 12.76 -24.40
CA GLN A 72 -4.15 12.36 -25.53
C GLN A 72 -3.96 10.84 -25.60
N ASN A 73 -3.96 10.16 -24.45
CA ASN A 73 -3.89 8.69 -24.38
C ASN A 73 -5.24 8.02 -24.11
N ASN A 74 -6.33 8.80 -24.16
CA ASN A 74 -7.71 8.34 -23.95
C ASN A 74 -7.91 7.56 -22.64
N LEU A 75 -7.27 8.01 -21.55
CA LEU A 75 -7.28 7.34 -20.25
C LEU A 75 -6.86 5.86 -20.38
N HIS A 76 -5.64 5.63 -20.89
CA HIS A 76 -5.18 4.30 -21.30
C HIS A 76 -5.17 3.24 -20.18
N ILE A 77 -5.23 3.62 -18.89
CA ILE A 77 -5.34 2.65 -17.78
C ILE A 77 -6.65 1.84 -17.87
N ARG A 78 -7.66 2.30 -18.62
CA ARG A 78 -8.88 1.52 -18.92
C ARG A 78 -8.62 0.27 -19.78
N GLN A 79 -7.48 0.20 -20.47
CA GLN A 79 -7.16 -0.90 -21.38
C GLN A 79 -6.68 -2.15 -20.60
N ARG A 80 -7.25 -3.31 -20.90
CA ARG A 80 -6.95 -4.57 -20.17
C ARG A 80 -5.48 -4.96 -20.20
N GLU A 81 -4.78 -4.76 -21.32
CA GLU A 81 -3.36 -5.12 -21.41
C GLU A 81 -2.46 -4.21 -20.56
N ILE A 82 -2.84 -2.94 -20.42
CA ILE A 82 -2.19 -2.02 -19.49
C ILE A 82 -2.46 -2.47 -18.05
N GLN A 83 -3.70 -2.82 -17.72
CA GLN A 83 -4.05 -3.32 -16.38
C GLN A 83 -3.26 -4.56 -15.99
N LYS A 84 -3.11 -5.54 -16.90
CA LYS A 84 -2.26 -6.72 -16.67
C LYS A 84 -0.81 -6.35 -16.39
N SER A 85 -0.28 -5.35 -17.10
CA SER A 85 1.09 -4.86 -16.88
C SER A 85 1.24 -4.23 -15.49
N TYR A 86 0.26 -3.43 -15.06
CA TYR A 86 0.21 -2.84 -13.72
C TYR A 86 0.10 -3.89 -12.61
N LEU A 87 -0.78 -4.89 -12.76
CA LEU A 87 -0.89 -6.00 -11.81
C LEU A 87 0.41 -6.81 -11.70
N LYS A 88 1.06 -7.06 -12.84
CA LYS A 88 2.35 -7.75 -12.88
C LYS A 88 3.43 -6.95 -12.16
N GLU A 89 3.55 -5.66 -12.43
CA GLU A 89 4.55 -4.79 -11.80
C GLU A 89 4.29 -4.64 -10.29
N SER A 90 3.02 -4.49 -9.90
CA SER A 90 2.57 -4.50 -8.50
C SER A 90 3.06 -5.75 -7.77
N ALA A 91 2.83 -6.93 -8.34
CA ALA A 91 3.27 -8.20 -7.78
C ALA A 91 4.81 -8.33 -7.72
N GLN A 92 5.52 -7.85 -8.73
CA GLN A 92 6.99 -7.90 -8.80
C GLN A 92 7.67 -6.95 -7.82
N THR A 93 7.10 -5.76 -7.63
CA THR A 93 7.68 -4.72 -6.79
C THR A 93 7.25 -4.83 -5.33
N GLY A 94 6.07 -5.38 -5.08
CA GLY A 94 5.41 -5.41 -3.77
C GLY A 94 4.65 -4.11 -3.44
N ILE A 95 4.56 -3.18 -4.39
CA ILE A 95 3.87 -1.89 -4.22
C ILE A 95 2.41 -2.06 -4.63
N ALA A 96 1.48 -1.76 -3.71
CA ALA A 96 0.06 -1.92 -3.98
C ALA A 96 -0.49 -0.83 -4.90
N ILE A 97 -1.37 -1.21 -5.83
CA ILE A 97 -2.27 -0.26 -6.49
C ILE A 97 -3.38 0.06 -5.47
N SER A 98 -3.27 1.21 -4.81
CA SER A 98 -4.08 1.53 -3.63
C SER A 98 -5.38 2.25 -3.99
N SER A 99 -5.40 2.95 -5.12
CA SER A 99 -6.56 3.68 -5.64
C SER A 99 -6.30 4.14 -7.08
N LEU A 100 -7.35 4.64 -7.73
CA LEU A 100 -7.29 5.29 -9.04
C LEU A 100 -7.67 6.76 -8.92
N ALA A 101 -7.01 7.60 -9.72
CA ALA A 101 -7.22 9.03 -9.78
C ALA A 101 -7.76 9.45 -11.15
N LEU A 102 -8.72 10.39 -11.15
CA LEU A 102 -9.30 10.99 -12.35
C LEU A 102 -8.89 12.45 -12.47
N GLY A 103 -7.57 12.70 -12.57
CA GLY A 103 -7.01 14.05 -12.67
C GLY A 103 -7.44 14.80 -13.95
N ILE A 104 -7.92 14.06 -14.95
CA ILE A 104 -8.46 14.62 -16.21
C ILE A 104 -9.58 15.65 -15.98
N TYR A 105 -10.38 15.51 -14.92
CA TYR A 105 -11.53 16.40 -14.67
C TYR A 105 -11.14 17.79 -14.16
N ASN A 106 -9.86 18.03 -13.86
CA ASN A 106 -9.34 19.38 -13.65
C ASN A 106 -9.25 20.19 -14.97
N ARG A 107 -9.27 19.50 -16.12
CA ARG A 107 -9.14 20.09 -17.46
C ARG A 107 -10.38 19.87 -18.32
N VAL A 108 -11.07 18.74 -18.12
CA VAL A 108 -12.30 18.39 -18.85
C VAL A 108 -13.50 18.51 -17.90
N PRO A 109 -14.45 19.42 -18.16
CA PRO A 109 -15.57 19.66 -17.26
C PRO A 109 -16.52 18.47 -17.26
N PHE A 110 -16.70 17.87 -16.08
CA PHE A 110 -17.52 16.68 -15.89
C PHE A 110 -18.98 16.88 -16.35
N HIS A 111 -19.53 18.08 -16.16
CA HIS A 111 -20.96 18.36 -16.39
C HIS A 111 -21.35 18.60 -17.86
N SER A 112 -20.39 18.81 -18.77
CA SER A 112 -20.69 19.27 -20.13
C SER A 112 -19.96 18.50 -21.25
N ASP A 113 -18.91 17.74 -20.93
CA ASP A 113 -18.22 16.94 -21.93
C ASP A 113 -18.86 15.55 -22.05
N SER A 114 -19.31 15.20 -23.26
CA SER A 114 -20.01 13.94 -23.53
C SER A 114 -19.15 12.70 -23.32
N ARG A 115 -17.81 12.82 -23.38
CA ARG A 115 -16.87 11.70 -23.23
C ARG A 115 -16.74 11.22 -21.78
N VAL A 116 -17.10 12.09 -20.82
CA VAL A 116 -16.99 11.84 -19.37
C VAL A 116 -17.73 10.56 -18.96
N GLN A 117 -18.90 10.29 -19.54
CA GLN A 117 -19.69 9.09 -19.20
C GLN A 117 -18.96 7.80 -19.54
N GLU A 118 -18.37 7.74 -20.74
CA GLU A 118 -17.59 6.58 -21.18
C GLU A 118 -16.30 6.42 -20.36
N TRP A 119 -15.61 7.54 -20.11
CA TRP A 119 -14.41 7.57 -19.30
C TRP A 119 -14.66 7.12 -17.87
N LEU A 120 -15.73 7.62 -17.23
CA LEU A 120 -16.11 7.22 -15.87
C LEU A 120 -16.47 5.74 -15.82
N ARG A 121 -17.32 5.26 -16.74
CA ARG A 121 -17.71 3.85 -16.79
C ARG A 121 -16.49 2.92 -16.91
N GLY A 122 -15.61 3.21 -17.86
CA GLY A 122 -14.40 2.40 -18.03
C GLY A 122 -13.40 2.53 -16.86
N SER A 123 -13.42 3.64 -16.12
CA SER A 123 -12.62 3.81 -14.90
C SER A 123 -13.17 2.99 -13.74
N ILE A 124 -14.50 2.86 -13.61
CA ILE A 124 -15.15 1.95 -12.66
C ILE A 124 -14.78 0.50 -12.98
N ASP A 125 -14.79 0.12 -14.26
CA ASP A 125 -14.38 -1.22 -14.68
C ASP A 125 -12.89 -1.46 -14.41
N ALA A 126 -12.02 -0.47 -14.64
CA ALA A 126 -10.61 -0.54 -14.28
C ALA A 126 -10.40 -0.72 -12.78
N ALA A 127 -11.13 0.03 -11.94
CA ALA A 127 -11.05 -0.07 -10.48
C ALA A 127 -11.44 -1.44 -9.91
N LYS A 128 -12.27 -2.21 -10.64
CA LYS A 128 -12.61 -3.58 -10.25
C LYS A 128 -11.54 -4.60 -10.65
N ASN A 129 -10.74 -4.28 -11.67
CA ASN A 129 -9.78 -5.20 -12.26
C ASN A 129 -8.35 -5.03 -11.72
N LEU A 130 -8.04 -3.86 -11.15
CA LEU A 130 -6.74 -3.50 -10.58
C LEU A 130 -6.73 -3.69 -9.06
#